data_AF-A0AA35WZ93-F1
#
_entry.id   AF-A0AA35WZ93-F1
#
_cell.length_a   1.000
_cell.length_b   1.000
_cell.length_c   1.000
_cell.angle_alpha   90.00
_cell.angle_beta   90.00
_cell.angle_gamma   90.00
#
_symmetry.space_group_name_H-M   'P 1'
#
loop_
_entity.id
_entity.type
_entity.pdbx_description
1 polymer ?
#
loop_
_entity_poly.entity_id
_entity_poly.type
_entity_poly.pdbx_seq_one_letter_code
_entity_poly.pdbx_strand_id
1 'polypeptide(L)'
;MDIPRRRRTHFSYHHGNRREPLSGWFQLFQMMPVFLILFLSLFSTFIYPFLYSPPYQFYRTSSHPVERYTKLHSVPYFVKESFGQEYSTAEAVRKLERDVLSVRKQDLREECYAARRRQGFRDVPKDKMPKSCQEYRRLTSSKTRG
;
A
#
# COMPACT_ATOMS: atom_id res chain seq x y z
N MET A 1 -66.77 55.37 -32.08
CA MET A 1 -66.22 54.63 -33.23
C MET A 1 -64.97 53.92 -32.75
N ASP A 2 -65.13 52.61 -32.56
CA ASP A 2 -64.37 51.79 -31.63
C ASP A 2 -63.05 51.24 -32.18
N ILE A 3 -62.04 51.22 -31.31
CA ILE A 3 -60.71 50.65 -31.54
C ILE A 3 -60.78 49.13 -31.27
N PRO A 4 -60.37 48.24 -32.20
CA PRO A 4 -60.40 46.82 -31.92
C PRO A 4 -59.27 46.43 -30.96
N ARG A 5 -59.67 45.95 -29.77
CA ARG A 5 -58.79 45.37 -28.74
C ARG A 5 -58.23 44.03 -29.24
N ARG A 6 -56.96 44.02 -29.65
CA ARG A 6 -56.19 42.80 -29.97
C ARG A 6 -56.01 41.97 -28.68
N ARG A 7 -56.80 40.89 -28.50
CA ARG A 7 -56.57 39.90 -27.45
C ARG A 7 -55.25 39.19 -27.71
N ARG A 8 -54.21 39.49 -26.92
CA ARG A 8 -53.04 38.62 -26.79
C ARG A 8 -53.48 37.37 -26.05
N THR A 9 -53.55 36.25 -26.76
CA THR A 9 -53.59 34.91 -26.18
C THR A 9 -52.27 34.68 -25.43
N HIS A 10 -52.33 34.72 -24.10
CA HIS A 10 -51.22 34.28 -23.28
C HIS A 10 -51.05 32.77 -23.45
N PHE A 11 -49.89 32.41 -23.98
CA PHE A 11 -49.41 31.05 -24.12
C PHE A 11 -49.03 30.54 -22.72
N SER A 12 -49.97 29.92 -22.00
CA SER A 12 -49.63 29.18 -20.78
C SER A 12 -49.14 27.79 -21.17
N TYR A 13 -47.85 27.71 -21.48
CA TYR A 13 -47.13 26.44 -21.41
C TYR A 13 -47.03 26.05 -19.94
N HIS A 14 -48.02 25.31 -19.43
CA HIS A 14 -47.84 24.52 -18.22
C HIS A 14 -46.86 23.39 -18.55
N HIS A 15 -45.55 23.68 -18.49
CA HIS A 15 -44.58 22.64 -18.18
C HIS A 15 -44.86 22.20 -16.75
N GLY A 16 -45.81 21.25 -16.62
CA GLY A 16 -45.88 20.39 -15.47
C GLY A 16 -44.55 19.66 -15.39
N ASN A 17 -43.62 20.23 -14.64
CA ASN A 17 -42.40 19.58 -14.22
C ASN A 17 -42.82 18.50 -13.22
N ARG A 18 -43.50 17.47 -13.72
CA ARG A 18 -43.70 16.19 -13.04
C ARG A 18 -42.32 15.56 -13.00
N ARG A 19 -41.47 16.10 -12.12
CA ARG A 19 -40.36 15.36 -11.56
C ARG A 19 -41.06 14.23 -10.83
N GLU A 20 -41.32 13.13 -11.52
CA GLU A 20 -41.59 11.88 -10.84
C GLU A 20 -40.49 11.76 -9.79
N PRO A 21 -40.84 11.54 -8.50
CA PRO A 21 -39.81 11.36 -7.50
C PRO A 21 -38.98 10.20 -8.02
N LEU A 22 -37.74 10.53 -8.42
CA LEU A 22 -36.75 9.58 -8.87
C LEU A 22 -36.81 8.47 -7.82
N SER A 23 -37.37 7.32 -8.23
CA SER A 23 -37.76 6.25 -7.32
C SER A 23 -36.62 6.06 -6.32
N GLY A 24 -36.90 6.00 -5.01
CA GLY A 24 -35.84 5.97 -3.98
C GLY A 24 -34.74 4.91 -4.25
N TRP A 25 -35.08 3.88 -5.02
CA TRP A 25 -34.16 2.91 -5.62
C TRP A 25 -33.05 3.53 -6.49
N PHE A 26 -33.36 4.46 -7.41
CA PHE A 26 -32.35 5.16 -8.23
C PHE A 26 -31.41 6.02 -7.38
N GLN A 27 -31.92 6.65 -6.31
CA GLN A 27 -31.11 7.40 -5.36
C GLN A 27 -30.14 6.48 -4.60
N LEU A 28 -30.57 5.25 -4.26
CA LEU A 28 -29.70 4.23 -3.66
C LEU A 28 -28.64 3.74 -4.65
N PHE A 29 -28.97 3.54 -5.92
CA PHE A 29 -28.00 3.19 -6.96
C PHE A 29 -26.94 4.27 -7.16
N GLN A 30 -27.27 5.55 -6.95
CA GLN A 30 -26.28 6.63 -6.99
C GLN A 30 -25.26 6.54 -5.84
N MET A 31 -25.60 5.89 -4.73
CA MET A 31 -24.70 5.72 -3.57
C MET A 31 -23.84 4.44 -3.66
N MET A 32 -24.19 3.49 -4.53
CA MET A 32 -23.38 2.29 -4.82
C MET A 32 -21.89 2.56 -5.06
N PRO A 33 -21.45 3.55 -5.88
CA PRO A 33 -20.03 3.81 -6.07
C PRO A 33 -19.30 4.16 -4.77
N VAL A 34 -19.94 4.90 -3.86
CA VAL A 34 -19.35 5.23 -2.55
C VAL A 34 -19.23 3.98 -1.68
N PHE A 35 -20.27 3.15 -1.65
CA PHE A 35 -20.23 1.87 -0.92
C PHE A 35 -19.18 0.91 -1.48
N LEU A 36 -19.03 0.87 -2.81
CA LEU A 36 -18.04 0.03 -3.48
C LEU A 36 -16.62 0.49 -3.12
N ILE A 37 -16.35 1.80 -3.12
CA ILE A 37 -15.04 2.33 -2.71
C ILE A 37 -14.77 2.04 -1.23
N LEU A 38 -15.77 2.22 -0.36
CA LEU A 38 -15.64 1.92 1.07
C LEU A 38 -15.34 0.43 1.28
N PHE A 39 -16.09 -0.44 0.60
CA PHE A 39 -15.89 -1.89 0.67
C PHE A 39 -14.49 -2.28 0.18
N LEU A 40 -14.06 -1.78 -0.98
CA LEU A 40 -12.71 -2.05 -1.51
C LEU A 40 -11.61 -1.56 -0.57
N SER A 41 -11.79 -0.41 0.08
CA SER A 41 -10.81 0.15 1.02
C SER A 41 -10.67 -0.71 2.27
N LEU A 42 -11.80 -1.16 2.83
CA LEU A 42 -11.81 -2.07 3.97
C LEU A 42 -11.31 -3.47 3.58
N PHE A 43 -11.69 -3.96 2.40
CA PHE A 43 -11.24 -5.24 1.87
C PHE A 43 -9.72 -5.26 1.67
N SER A 44 -9.15 -4.20 1.09
CA SER A 44 -7.71 -4.06 0.87
C SER A 44 -6.92 -4.00 2.17
N THR A 45 -7.46 -3.36 3.20
CA THR A 45 -6.74 -3.13 4.46
C THR A 45 -6.87 -4.33 5.42
N PHE A 46 -8.02 -4.99 5.46
CA PHE A 46 -8.32 -6.00 6.47
C PHE A 46 -8.39 -7.43 5.91
N ILE A 47 -8.99 -7.62 4.73
CA ILE A 47 -9.28 -8.97 4.20
C ILE A 47 -8.14 -9.47 3.30
N TYR A 48 -7.64 -8.61 2.42
CA TYR A 48 -6.60 -8.96 1.46
C TYR A 48 -5.28 -9.44 2.10
N PRO A 49 -4.75 -8.82 3.18
CA PRO A 49 -3.51 -9.30 3.81
C PRO A 49 -3.65 -10.68 4.48
N PHE A 50 -4.87 -11.06 4.88
CA PHE A 50 -5.14 -12.38 5.46
C PHE A 50 -5.16 -13.48 4.39
N LEU A 51 -5.69 -13.17 3.21
CA LEU A 51 -5.76 -14.11 2.08
C LEU A 51 -4.45 -14.19 1.30
N TYR A 52 -3.71 -13.08 1.24
CA TYR A 52 -2.44 -12.97 0.53
C TYR A 52 -1.30 -12.86 1.55
N SER A 53 -0.95 -14.00 2.15
CA SER A 53 0.20 -14.07 3.05
C SER A 53 1.46 -13.54 2.35
N PRO A 54 2.29 -12.72 3.00
CA PRO A 54 3.49 -12.17 2.39
C PRO A 54 4.41 -13.30 1.92
N PRO A 55 5.15 -13.12 0.81
CA PRO A 55 5.99 -14.18 0.26
C PRO A 55 7.21 -14.53 1.13
N TYR A 56 7.52 -13.72 2.13
CA TYR A 56 8.60 -13.93 3.09
C TYR A 56 8.30 -13.29 4.44
N GLN A 57 9.05 -13.71 5.46
CA GLN A 57 9.08 -13.10 6.80
C GLN A 57 10.53 -13.02 7.31
N PHE A 58 10.84 -12.04 8.17
CA PHE A 58 12.18 -11.93 8.78
C PHE A 58 12.36 -12.79 10.03
N TYR A 59 11.28 -13.39 10.53
CA TYR A 59 11.27 -14.27 11.68
C TYR A 59 10.59 -15.58 11.31
N ARG A 60 11.01 -16.65 11.99
CA ARG A 60 10.47 -17.98 11.75
C ARG A 60 9.03 -18.06 12.26
N THR A 61 8.12 -18.55 11.43
CA THR A 61 6.76 -18.90 11.83
C THR A 61 6.39 -20.28 11.29
N SER A 62 5.32 -20.89 11.84
CA SER A 62 4.79 -22.15 11.31
C SER A 62 4.44 -22.06 9.82
N SER A 63 3.97 -20.89 9.37
CA SER A 63 3.68 -20.60 7.96
C SER A 63 4.92 -20.41 7.07
N HIS A 64 6.06 -20.03 7.66
CA HIS A 64 7.32 -19.78 6.95
C HIS A 64 8.45 -20.55 7.64
N PRO A 65 8.50 -21.90 7.50
CA PRO A 65 9.45 -22.71 8.25
C PRO A 65 10.84 -22.76 7.59
N VAL A 66 10.95 -22.43 6.29
CA VAL A 66 12.18 -22.61 5.50
C VAL A 66 13.06 -21.36 5.60
N GLU A 67 14.24 -21.52 6.21
CA GLU A 67 15.23 -20.45 6.30
C GLU A 67 16.04 -20.34 5.01
N ARG A 68 16.25 -19.11 4.54
CA ARG A 68 17.07 -18.78 3.38
C ARG A 68 17.89 -17.52 3.66
N TYR A 69 18.95 -17.36 2.87
CA TYR A 69 19.85 -16.23 2.96
C TYR A 69 19.93 -15.51 1.62
N THR A 70 19.89 -14.17 1.63
CA THR A 70 20.03 -13.39 0.40
C THR A 70 21.45 -13.54 -0.17
N LYS A 71 21.59 -13.60 -1.50
CA LYS A 71 22.91 -13.84 -2.11
C LYS A 71 23.91 -12.71 -1.90
N LEU A 72 23.44 -11.46 -1.83
CA LEU A 72 24.31 -10.29 -1.84
C LEU A 72 24.84 -9.92 -0.44
N HIS A 73 24.07 -10.20 0.61
CA HIS A 73 24.38 -9.72 1.97
C HIS A 73 24.11 -10.75 3.07
N SER A 74 23.75 -11.99 2.72
CA SER A 74 23.46 -13.05 3.68
C SER A 74 22.46 -12.62 4.76
N VAL A 75 21.45 -11.84 4.36
CA VAL A 75 20.35 -11.47 5.25
C VAL A 75 19.41 -12.67 5.37
N PRO A 76 19.13 -13.18 6.58
CA PRO A 76 18.21 -14.28 6.78
C PRO A 76 16.77 -13.85 6.49
N TYR A 77 16.03 -14.71 5.79
CA TYR A 77 14.60 -14.57 5.56
C TYR A 77 13.95 -15.95 5.51
N PHE A 78 12.68 -16.01 5.90
CA PHE A 78 11.91 -17.23 6.01
C PHE A 78 10.84 -17.27 4.93
N VAL A 79 10.71 -18.41 4.26
CA VAL A 79 9.74 -18.63 3.17
C VAL A 79 8.88 -19.86 3.45
N LYS A 80 7.80 -20.00 2.68
CA LYS A 80 6.95 -21.19 2.67
C LYS A 80 7.67 -22.39 2.07
N GLU A 81 7.20 -23.59 2.35
CA GLU A 81 7.70 -24.83 1.72
C GLU A 81 7.44 -24.85 0.20
N SER A 82 6.34 -24.23 -0.26
CA SER A 82 5.99 -24.09 -1.67
C SER A 82 6.86 -23.10 -2.45
N PHE A 83 7.86 -22.48 -1.81
CA PHE A 83 8.69 -21.44 -2.42
C PHE A 83 9.38 -21.89 -3.71
N GLY A 84 9.88 -23.13 -3.76
CA GLY A 84 10.54 -23.65 -4.96
C GLY A 84 9.61 -23.81 -6.16
N GLN A 85 8.30 -24.02 -5.94
CA GLN A 85 7.31 -24.14 -7.00
C GLN A 85 6.84 -22.75 -7.48
N GLU A 86 6.62 -21.83 -6.54
CA GLU A 86 6.13 -20.47 -6.83
C GLU A 86 7.22 -19.55 -7.41
N TYR A 87 8.47 -19.71 -6.95
CA TYR A 87 9.65 -18.95 -7.39
C TYR A 87 10.63 -19.87 -8.14
N SER A 88 10.13 -20.51 -9.19
CA SER A 88 10.91 -21.46 -10.00
C SER A 88 12.05 -20.80 -10.80
N THR A 89 11.92 -19.51 -11.13
CA THR A 89 12.93 -18.79 -11.91
C THR A 89 13.94 -18.08 -11.03
N ALA A 90 15.21 -18.12 -11.43
CA ALA A 90 16.28 -17.40 -10.72
C ALA A 90 16.05 -15.88 -10.69
N GLU A 91 15.34 -15.34 -11.67
CA GLU A 91 14.99 -13.92 -11.74
C GLU A 91 13.89 -13.52 -10.74
N ALA A 92 12.85 -14.35 -10.57
CA ALA A 92 11.83 -14.13 -9.55
C ALA A 92 12.45 -14.13 -8.14
N VAL A 93 13.33 -15.09 -7.86
CA VAL A 93 14.08 -15.14 -6.58
C VAL A 93 14.94 -13.88 -6.40
N ARG A 94 15.67 -13.45 -7.42
CA ARG A 94 16.48 -12.21 -7.34
C ARG A 94 15.63 -10.97 -7.10
N LYS A 95 14.45 -10.88 -7.72
CA LYS A 95 13.52 -9.76 -7.49
C LYS A 95 13.06 -9.74 -6.04
N LEU A 96 12.65 -10.90 -5.52
CA LEU A 96 12.27 -11.04 -4.11
C LEU A 96 13.41 -10.65 -3.16
N GLU A 97 14.63 -11.15 -3.39
CA GLU A 97 15.79 -10.83 -2.54
C GLU A 97 16.12 -9.34 -2.55
N ARG A 98 15.94 -8.64 -3.67
CA ARG A 98 16.10 -7.18 -3.72
C ARG A 98 15.07 -6.46 -2.86
N ASP A 99 13.83 -6.93 -2.85
CA ASP A 99 12.77 -6.39 -2.02
C ASP A 99 13.01 -6.69 -0.54
N VAL A 100 13.41 -7.92 -0.19
CA VAL A 100 13.82 -8.29 1.18
C VAL A 100 14.93 -7.36 1.68
N LEU A 101 15.96 -7.11 0.86
CA LEU A 101 17.06 -6.22 1.22
C LEU A 101 16.62 -4.76 1.32
N SER A 102 15.68 -4.29 0.49
CA SER A 102 15.20 -2.91 0.52
C SER A 102 14.45 -2.63 1.81
N VAL A 103 13.54 -3.54 2.21
CA VAL A 103 12.79 -3.46 3.46
C VAL A 103 13.73 -3.55 4.66
N ARG A 104 14.65 -4.54 4.71
CA ARG A 104 15.58 -4.65 5.83
C ARG A 104 16.46 -3.42 6.01
N LYS A 105 16.89 -2.79 4.91
CA LYS A 105 17.64 -1.52 4.95
C LYS A 105 16.78 -0.38 5.51
N GLN A 106 15.49 -0.34 5.15
CA GLN A 106 14.59 0.68 5.67
C GLN A 106 14.38 0.51 7.18
N ASP A 107 14.12 -0.70 7.65
CA ASP A 107 13.96 -0.99 9.09
C ASP A 107 15.21 -0.58 9.87
N LEU A 108 16.39 -0.99 9.42
CA LEU A 108 17.66 -0.63 10.05
C LEU A 108 17.90 0.88 10.05
N ARG A 109 17.47 1.59 9.00
CA ARG A 109 17.56 3.05 8.92
C ARG A 109 16.68 3.70 9.97
N GLU A 110 15.45 3.25 10.10
CA GLU A 110 14.48 3.77 11.07
C GLU A 110 14.93 3.48 12.51
N GLU A 111 15.37 2.25 12.79
CA GLU A 111 15.97 1.86 14.06
C GLU A 111 17.19 2.74 14.38
N CYS A 112 18.07 2.96 13.41
CA CYS A 112 19.24 3.81 13.57
C CYS A 112 18.85 5.26 13.87
N TYR A 113 17.88 5.83 13.14
CA TYR A 113 17.39 7.18 13.39
C TYR A 113 16.66 7.32 14.72
N ALA A 114 15.94 6.29 15.15
CA ALA A 114 15.31 6.26 16.46
C ALA A 114 16.35 6.23 17.58
N ALA A 115 17.35 5.35 17.48
CA ALA A 115 18.48 5.31 18.41
C ALA A 115 19.24 6.65 18.43
N ARG A 116 19.38 7.27 17.25
CA ARG A 116 19.99 8.59 17.10
C ARG A 116 19.28 9.71 17.81
N ARG A 117 17.95 9.76 17.68
CA ARG A 117 17.12 10.75 18.38
C ARG A 117 17.21 10.59 19.89
N ARG A 118 17.30 9.35 20.39
CA ARG A 118 17.41 9.05 21.83
C ARG A 118 18.76 9.46 22.43
N GLN A 119 19.86 9.29 21.68
CA GLN A 119 21.22 9.46 22.22
C GLN A 119 21.88 10.81 21.89
N GLY A 120 21.31 11.64 21.02
CA GLY A 120 21.88 12.95 20.69
C GLY A 120 23.22 12.86 19.93
N PHE A 121 23.17 12.60 18.63
CA PHE A 121 24.34 12.23 17.81
C PHE A 121 25.33 13.33 17.40
N ARG A 122 25.36 14.50 18.04
CA ARG A 122 26.36 15.50 17.63
C ARG A 122 27.80 14.99 17.82
N ASP A 123 28.02 14.15 18.82
CA ASP A 123 29.37 13.75 19.23
C ASP A 123 29.57 12.23 19.39
N VAL A 124 28.68 11.39 18.86
CA VAL A 124 28.78 9.91 19.04
C VAL A 124 29.86 9.35 18.09
N PRO A 125 30.96 8.78 18.60
CA PRO A 125 31.99 8.14 17.80
C PRO A 125 31.46 6.94 17.00
N LYS A 126 32.05 6.64 15.83
CA LYS A 126 31.61 5.52 14.95
C LYS A 126 31.65 4.15 15.65
N ASP A 127 32.53 3.98 16.61
CA ASP A 127 32.71 2.78 17.44
C ASP A 127 31.60 2.61 18.48
N LYS A 128 30.98 3.71 18.94
CA LYS A 128 29.83 3.68 19.86
C LYS A 128 28.49 3.69 19.16
N MET A 129 28.49 3.57 17.84
CA MET A 129 27.27 3.63 17.04
C MET A 129 26.40 2.38 17.30
N PRO A 130 25.07 2.51 17.42
CA PRO A 130 24.17 1.38 17.57
C PRO A 130 24.38 0.34 16.47
N LYS A 131 24.27 -0.94 16.82
CA LYS A 131 24.45 -2.07 15.87
C LYS A 131 23.61 -1.89 14.60
N SER A 132 22.37 -1.42 14.73
CA SER A 132 21.48 -1.15 13.59
C SER A 132 22.06 -0.13 12.59
N CYS A 133 22.67 0.95 13.08
CA CYS A 133 23.36 1.93 12.25
C CYS A 133 24.61 1.36 11.58
N GLN A 134 25.36 0.52 12.29
CA GLN A 134 26.56 -0.12 11.74
C GLN A 134 26.18 -1.05 10.59
N GLU A 135 25.13 -1.85 10.77
CA GLU A 135 24.64 -2.80 9.79
C GLU A 135 24.01 -2.11 8.58
N TYR A 136 23.22 -1.05 8.79
CA TYR A 136 22.71 -0.20 7.72
C TYR A 136 23.85 0.35 6.84
N ARG A 137 24.94 0.82 7.48
CA ARG A 137 26.12 1.31 6.76
C ARG A 137 26.82 0.21 5.96
N ARG A 138 26.93 -1.00 6.51
CA ARG A 138 27.49 -2.15 5.79
C ARG A 138 26.66 -2.47 4.54
N LEU A 139 25.34 -2.61 4.68
CA LEU A 139 24.41 -2.90 3.57
C LEU A 139 24.40 -1.82 2.48
N THR A 140 24.65 -0.56 2.85
CA THR A 140 24.68 0.56 1.88
C THR A 140 26.05 0.72 1.22
N SER A 141 27.15 0.40 1.92
CA SER A 141 28.53 0.51 1.41
C SER A 141 28.90 -0.52 0.33
N SER A 142 28.24 -1.68 0.34
CA SER A 142 28.51 -2.79 -0.61
C SER A 142 28.07 -2.47 -2.04
N LYS A 143 27.06 -1.61 -2.22
CA LYS A 143 26.50 -1.27 -3.55
C LYS A 143 27.45 -0.44 -4.42
N THR A 144 28.54 0.12 -3.87
CA THR A 144 29.48 1.00 -4.58
C THR A 144 30.63 0.25 -5.28
N ARG A 145 30.60 -1.09 -5.31
CA ARG A 145 31.72 -1.91 -5.83
C ARG A 145 31.34 -2.82 -7.02
N GLY A 146 30.32 -2.45 -7.78
CA GLY A 146 29.88 -3.14 -8.99
C GLY A 146 29.62 -2.17 -10.12
#